data_AF-A0A950P3E9-F1
#
_entry.id   AF-A0A950P3E9-F1
#
_cell.length_a   1.000
_cell.length_b   1.000
_cell.length_c   1.000
_cell.angle_alpha   90.00
_cell.angle_beta   90.00
_cell.angle_gamma   90.00
#
_symmetry.space_group_name_H-M   'P 1'
#
loop_
_entity.id
_entity.type
_entity.pdbx_description
1 polymer ?
#
loop_
_entity_poly.entity_id
_entity_poly.type
_entity_poly.pdbx_seq_one_letter_code
_entity_poly.pdbx_strand_id
1 'polypeptide(L)'
;MLNSTIASNTSGAGATGCTPSHGCYGGASGGAGGGIAHASGNATLTNLTIAGNSSGSGGTGASNGSAGAGSQLDVASGLLYEANTIIQGGCAGKINDAGGNLQSAGSGCQGAVGNAELGALQGNGGPTQTMAPGSGSAAIDQIPANPASCPATDQRGFIRPDGESICDAGAFETGARPFILCIRCVAGLTLAPHFFGLTLHGTKTRGATVISVLHKPRVLVLLVRRIVRHHRLTLVGLVRLGQHRAGRSTAHWNLRVGGRLLAPGSYQIVMYALDNGNVLSLPARPGARTLVVFANGKVRTRR
;
A
#
# COMPACT_ATOMS: atom_id res chain seq x y z
N MET A 1 4.38 4.69 -6.23
CA MET A 1 4.50 3.49 -5.39
C MET A 1 3.45 3.56 -4.28
N LEU A 2 2.94 2.42 -3.81
CA LEU A 2 1.86 2.36 -2.83
C LEU A 2 2.12 1.25 -1.80
N ASN A 3 1.85 1.52 -0.51
CA ASN A 3 1.83 0.50 0.56
C ASN A 3 3.09 -0.37 0.58
N SER A 4 4.26 0.25 0.69
CA SER A 4 5.53 -0.47 0.61
C SER A 4 6.50 0.01 1.69
N THR A 5 7.17 -0.94 2.33
CA THR A 5 8.33 -0.68 3.19
C THR A 5 9.60 -0.77 2.35
N ILE A 6 10.43 0.26 2.40
CA ILE A 6 11.76 0.32 1.78
C ILE A 6 12.75 0.59 2.91
N ALA A 7 13.47 -0.44 3.30
CA ALA A 7 14.36 -0.35 4.44
C ALA A 7 15.66 -1.10 4.24
N SER A 8 16.70 -0.62 4.95
CA SER A 8 18.03 -1.24 5.02
C SER A 8 18.74 -1.36 3.67
N ASN A 9 18.45 -0.46 2.73
CA ASN A 9 19.16 -0.37 1.45
C ASN A 9 20.33 0.61 1.55
N THR A 10 21.41 0.31 0.85
CA THR A 10 22.58 1.20 0.74
C THR A 10 22.92 1.38 -0.74
N SER A 11 23.00 2.63 -1.19
CA SER A 11 23.46 2.92 -2.55
C SER A 11 24.98 2.68 -2.68
N GLY A 12 25.45 2.45 -3.91
CA GLY A 12 26.83 2.01 -4.15
C GLY A 12 27.89 2.99 -3.63
N ALA A 13 28.98 2.46 -3.07
CA ALA A 13 30.11 3.28 -2.64
C ALA A 13 30.91 3.82 -3.82
N GLY A 14 31.57 4.96 -3.62
CA GLY A 14 32.51 5.52 -4.57
C GLY A 14 33.75 4.65 -4.72
N ALA A 15 34.24 4.52 -5.96
CA ALA A 15 35.47 3.79 -6.27
C ALA A 15 36.71 4.46 -5.67
N THR A 16 37.72 3.65 -5.34
CA THR A 16 39.03 4.14 -4.89
C THR A 16 39.78 4.80 -6.05
N GLY A 17 40.34 5.98 -5.81
CA GLY A 17 41.18 6.69 -6.79
C GLY A 17 42.62 6.17 -6.88
N CYS A 18 43.01 5.20 -6.05
CA CYS A 18 44.37 4.64 -6.02
C CYS A 18 44.45 3.32 -6.78
N THR A 19 45.48 3.17 -7.63
CA THR A 19 45.84 1.87 -8.23
C THR A 19 47.33 1.58 -8.05
N PRO A 20 47.74 0.29 -7.96
CA PRO A 20 49.15 -0.07 -7.82
C PRO A 20 50.03 0.42 -8.98
N SER A 21 49.46 0.61 -10.18
CA SER A 21 50.21 0.93 -11.40
C SER A 21 50.24 2.42 -11.76
N HIS A 22 49.34 3.25 -11.21
CA HIS A 22 49.23 4.67 -11.61
C HIS A 22 49.16 5.66 -10.42
N GLY A 23 49.45 5.23 -9.19
CA GLY A 23 49.40 6.10 -8.01
C GLY A 23 47.96 6.45 -7.58
N CYS A 24 47.82 7.53 -6.80
CA CYS A 24 46.55 7.95 -6.20
C CYS A 24 45.98 9.22 -6.82
N TYR A 25 44.75 9.12 -7.35
CA TYR A 25 43.87 10.23 -7.72
C TYR A 25 42.77 10.42 -6.65
N GLY A 26 41.88 11.38 -6.86
CA GLY A 26 40.70 11.56 -6.01
C GLY A 26 39.75 10.36 -6.07
N GLY A 27 39.17 10.00 -4.93
CA GLY A 27 38.12 8.98 -4.86
C GLY A 27 36.82 9.45 -5.51
N ALA A 28 36.05 8.52 -6.08
CA ALA A 28 34.76 8.84 -6.67
C ALA A 28 33.68 9.09 -5.59
N SER A 29 32.62 9.82 -5.92
CA SER A 29 31.49 10.02 -5.01
C SER A 29 30.65 8.76 -4.83
N GLY A 30 30.03 8.61 -3.66
CA GLY A 30 29.04 7.57 -3.40
C GLY A 30 27.70 7.84 -4.09
N GLY A 31 26.93 6.78 -4.29
CA GLY A 31 25.60 6.85 -4.89
C GLY A 31 24.58 7.54 -3.99
N ALA A 32 23.65 8.27 -4.57
CA ALA A 32 22.56 8.94 -3.87
C ALA A 32 21.31 8.03 -3.72
N GLY A 33 20.36 8.44 -2.87
CA GLY A 33 19.02 7.82 -2.82
C GLY A 33 19.04 6.38 -2.34
N GLY A 34 19.64 6.14 -1.16
CA GLY A 34 19.82 4.79 -0.59
C GLY A 34 18.53 3.96 -0.59
N GLY A 35 17.39 4.57 -0.27
CA GLY A 35 16.07 3.95 -0.41
C GLY A 35 15.49 4.11 -1.82
N ILE A 36 15.32 5.35 -2.27
CA ILE A 36 14.79 5.69 -3.60
C ILE A 36 15.67 6.76 -4.24
N ALA A 37 16.16 6.48 -5.44
CA ALA A 37 16.73 7.47 -6.35
C ALA A 37 15.76 7.71 -7.53
N HIS A 38 15.13 8.89 -7.56
CA HIS A 38 14.22 9.29 -8.64
C HIS A 38 14.98 10.14 -9.67
N ALA A 39 15.31 9.52 -10.80
CA ALA A 39 16.15 10.14 -11.81
C ALA A 39 15.44 11.25 -12.60
N SER A 40 14.21 11.00 -13.05
CA SER A 40 13.45 11.93 -13.89
C SER A 40 11.95 11.59 -13.96
N GLY A 41 11.16 12.52 -14.52
CA GLY A 41 9.73 12.34 -14.74
C GLY A 41 8.88 12.57 -13.49
N ASN A 42 7.60 12.18 -13.57
CA ASN A 42 6.64 12.36 -12.48
C ASN A 42 6.39 11.05 -11.74
N ALA A 43 6.45 11.10 -10.41
CA ALA A 43 6.16 9.95 -9.55
C ALA A 43 5.28 10.36 -8.38
N THR A 44 4.46 9.42 -7.91
CA THR A 44 3.66 9.58 -6.69
C THR A 44 4.01 8.46 -5.72
N LEU A 45 4.34 8.83 -4.50
CA LEU A 45 4.64 7.97 -3.37
C LEU A 45 3.49 8.08 -2.38
N THR A 46 2.87 6.97 -2.00
CA THR A 46 1.71 6.98 -1.11
C THR A 46 1.79 5.83 -0.10
N ASN A 47 1.61 6.12 1.18
CA ASN A 47 1.62 5.12 2.26
C ASN A 47 2.89 4.25 2.24
N LEU A 48 4.06 4.88 2.19
CA LEU A 48 5.35 4.19 2.26
C LEU A 48 6.00 4.33 3.63
N THR A 49 6.81 3.35 4.00
CA THR A 49 7.75 3.49 5.11
C THR A 49 9.16 3.39 4.54
N ILE A 50 9.89 4.50 4.53
CA ILE A 50 11.26 4.59 4.00
C ILE A 50 12.20 4.87 5.18
N ALA A 51 12.88 3.84 5.66
CA ALA A 51 13.63 3.95 6.92
C ALA A 51 14.88 3.08 6.93
N GLY A 52 15.93 3.53 7.63
CA GLY A 52 17.16 2.76 7.80
C GLY A 52 17.94 2.55 6.50
N ASN A 53 17.67 3.32 5.44
CA ASN A 53 18.49 3.30 4.24
C ASN A 53 19.70 4.25 4.40
N SER A 54 20.76 4.05 3.63
CA SER A 54 21.96 4.90 3.66
C SER A 54 22.43 5.25 2.26
N SER A 55 22.96 6.46 2.09
CA SER A 55 23.66 6.81 0.87
C SER A 55 25.05 6.17 0.85
N GLY A 56 25.60 5.99 -0.35
CA GLY A 56 26.93 5.42 -0.53
C GLY A 56 27.99 6.34 0.06
N SER A 57 29.01 5.75 0.68
CA SER A 57 30.20 6.48 1.09
C SER A 57 31.00 6.95 -0.14
N GLY A 58 31.72 8.05 0.01
CA GLY A 58 32.73 8.43 -0.98
C GLY A 58 33.91 7.46 -0.97
N GLY A 59 34.52 7.27 -2.12
CA GLY A 59 35.73 6.45 -2.29
C GLY A 59 36.96 7.13 -1.70
N THR A 60 37.98 6.33 -1.39
CA THR A 60 39.26 6.84 -0.88
C THR A 60 40.20 7.21 -2.03
N GLY A 61 41.13 8.13 -1.78
CA GLY A 61 42.09 8.57 -2.78
C GLY A 61 43.06 9.59 -2.20
N ALA A 62 43.79 10.29 -3.08
CA ALA A 62 44.56 11.47 -2.68
C ALA A 62 43.67 12.53 -2.02
N SER A 63 42.41 12.61 -2.47
CA SER A 63 41.29 13.21 -1.75
C SER A 63 40.15 12.20 -1.67
N ASN A 64 39.37 12.25 -0.60
CA ASN A 64 38.19 11.41 -0.47
C ASN A 64 37.05 11.96 -1.34
N GLY A 65 36.30 11.06 -1.96
CA GLY A 65 35.04 11.40 -2.60
C GLY A 65 33.98 11.80 -1.58
N SER A 66 32.93 12.48 -2.04
CA SER A 66 31.79 12.84 -1.20
C SER A 66 30.84 11.66 -1.02
N ALA A 67 30.15 11.59 0.12
CA ALA A 67 29.02 10.69 0.28
C ALA A 67 27.87 11.10 -0.66
N GLY A 68 27.04 10.14 -1.03
CA GLY A 68 25.86 10.41 -1.86
C GLY A 68 24.79 11.24 -1.13
N ALA A 69 23.99 11.98 -1.89
CA ALA A 69 22.89 12.77 -1.38
C ALA A 69 21.65 11.91 -1.03
N GLY A 70 20.80 12.40 -0.14
CA GLY A 70 19.51 11.77 0.21
C GLY A 70 19.65 10.32 0.67
N SER A 71 19.87 10.07 1.96
CA SER A 71 20.02 8.69 2.47
C SER A 71 18.75 7.86 2.28
N GLN A 72 17.57 8.47 2.31
CA GLN A 72 16.28 7.80 2.08
C GLN A 72 15.74 8.03 0.68
N LEU A 73 15.65 9.30 0.27
CA LEU A 73 14.99 9.70 -0.96
C LEU A 73 15.78 10.82 -1.65
N ASP A 74 16.27 10.55 -2.85
CA ASP A 74 16.95 11.52 -3.70
C ASP A 74 16.14 11.75 -4.98
N VAL A 75 15.89 13.02 -5.31
CA VAL A 75 15.16 13.45 -6.50
C VAL A 75 16.09 14.27 -7.37
N ALA A 76 16.71 13.63 -8.37
CA ALA A 76 17.65 14.28 -9.27
C ALA A 76 16.95 15.29 -10.20
N SER A 77 15.81 14.91 -10.76
CA SER A 77 14.99 15.80 -11.60
C SER A 77 13.52 15.36 -11.65
N GLY A 78 12.63 16.28 -12.07
CA GLY A 78 11.21 16.02 -12.22
C GLY A 78 10.35 16.38 -11.01
N LEU A 79 9.12 15.85 -10.95
CA LEU A 79 8.17 16.11 -9.87
C LEU A 79 7.84 14.82 -9.14
N LEU A 80 8.27 14.73 -7.89
CA LEU A 80 7.83 13.67 -7.00
C LEU A 80 6.80 14.22 -6.02
N TYR A 81 5.67 13.54 -5.91
CA TYR A 81 4.60 13.83 -4.96
C TYR A 81 4.61 12.76 -3.88
N GLU A 82 4.64 13.17 -2.63
CA GLU A 82 4.64 12.28 -1.47
C GLU A 82 3.37 12.50 -0.66
N ALA A 83 2.67 11.42 -0.29
CA ALA A 83 1.50 11.48 0.57
C ALA A 83 1.51 10.35 1.61
N ASN A 84 1.03 10.64 2.82
CA ASN A 84 0.79 9.67 3.89
C ASN A 84 2.00 8.75 4.17
N THR A 85 3.23 9.24 3.98
CA THR A 85 4.46 8.44 3.98
C THR A 85 5.32 8.76 5.19
N ILE A 86 5.99 7.75 5.73
CA ILE A 86 7.00 7.90 6.78
C ILE A 86 8.37 7.89 6.11
N ILE A 87 9.18 8.92 6.37
CA ILE A 87 10.59 8.96 5.99
C ILE A 87 11.45 9.10 7.25
N GLN A 88 12.34 8.14 7.49
CA GLN A 88 13.31 8.18 8.58
C GLN A 88 14.73 8.30 8.04
N GLY A 89 15.21 9.53 7.87
CA GLY A 89 16.50 9.85 7.27
C GLY A 89 16.45 11.09 6.37
N GLY A 90 17.52 11.34 5.60
CA GLY A 90 17.66 12.54 4.78
C GLY A 90 17.04 12.41 3.39
N CYS A 91 16.47 13.51 2.91
CA CYS A 91 16.02 13.66 1.54
C CYS A 91 16.85 14.70 0.77
N ALA A 92 16.89 14.58 -0.55
CA ALA A 92 17.51 15.56 -1.44
C ALA A 92 16.65 15.79 -2.69
N GLY A 93 16.76 16.99 -3.25
CA GLY A 93 15.99 17.40 -4.43
C GLY A 93 14.59 17.93 -4.12
N LYS A 94 13.76 18.07 -5.17
CA LYS A 94 12.43 18.69 -5.06
C LYS A 94 11.34 17.64 -4.80
N ILE A 95 10.87 17.60 -3.56
CA ILE A 95 9.74 16.77 -3.13
C ILE A 95 8.53 17.68 -2.90
N ASN A 96 7.39 17.31 -3.48
CA ASN A 96 6.13 18.02 -3.28
C ASN A 96 5.31 17.25 -2.24
N ASP A 97 5.09 17.89 -1.09
CA ASP A 97 4.22 17.35 -0.04
C ASP A 97 2.76 17.43 -0.46
N ALA A 98 2.11 16.28 -0.59
CA ALA A 98 0.68 16.14 -0.84
C ALA A 98 -0.12 15.86 0.44
N GLY A 99 0.50 15.99 1.61
CA GLY A 99 -0.12 15.90 2.93
C GLY A 99 0.03 14.54 3.60
N GLY A 100 -0.03 14.55 4.93
CA GLY A 100 0.00 13.33 5.75
C GLY A 100 1.38 12.68 5.91
N ASN A 101 2.44 13.33 5.44
CA ASN A 101 3.78 12.78 5.57
C ASN A 101 4.34 13.03 6.97
N LEU A 102 5.09 12.04 7.47
CA LEU A 102 5.83 12.11 8.72
C LEU A 102 7.32 11.95 8.43
N GLN A 103 8.11 12.91 8.85
CA GLN A 103 9.56 12.83 8.81
C GLN A 103 10.14 12.69 10.21
N SER A 104 11.11 11.78 10.36
CA SER A 104 11.88 11.60 11.58
C SER A 104 13.37 11.51 11.24
N ALA A 105 14.23 12.14 12.03
CA ALA A 105 15.69 12.05 11.90
C ALA A 105 16.25 12.31 10.49
N GLY A 106 16.29 13.56 10.01
CA GLY A 106 16.94 13.91 8.74
C GLY A 106 16.65 15.34 8.31
N SER A 107 17.27 15.77 7.21
CA SER A 107 17.05 17.09 6.60
C SER A 107 16.56 16.95 5.16
N GLY A 108 15.81 17.96 4.67
CA GLY A 108 15.41 18.07 3.27
C GLY A 108 14.11 17.35 2.90
N CYS A 109 13.52 16.57 3.81
CA CYS A 109 12.19 15.99 3.61
C CYS A 109 11.10 17.03 3.97
N GLN A 110 9.91 16.88 3.39
CA GLN A 110 8.74 17.69 3.71
C GLN A 110 7.78 16.89 4.62
N GLY A 111 6.79 17.55 5.22
CA GLY A 111 5.81 16.92 6.11
C GLY A 111 6.04 17.20 7.60
N ALA A 112 5.16 16.63 8.43
CA ALA A 112 5.18 16.81 9.87
C ALA A 112 6.44 16.20 10.49
N VAL A 113 7.05 16.89 11.44
CA VAL A 113 8.20 16.40 12.19
C VAL A 113 7.70 15.69 13.44
N GLY A 114 8.06 14.42 13.62
CA GLY A 114 7.70 13.64 14.80
C GLY A 114 8.44 12.32 14.86
N ASN A 115 8.48 11.68 16.04
CA ASN A 115 9.12 10.37 16.14
C ASN A 115 8.20 9.29 15.56
N ALA A 116 8.68 8.57 14.55
CA ALA A 116 7.95 7.49 13.94
C ALA A 116 7.92 6.22 14.81
N GLU A 117 8.82 6.09 15.79
CA GLU A 117 8.90 4.94 16.73
C GLU A 117 8.81 3.58 16.00
N LEU A 118 9.49 3.46 14.86
CA LEU A 118 9.41 2.26 14.03
C LEU A 118 10.14 1.10 14.68
N GLY A 119 9.48 -0.06 14.76
CA GLY A 119 10.12 -1.33 15.07
C GLY A 119 11.03 -1.84 13.94
N ALA A 120 11.77 -2.92 14.22
CA ALA A 120 12.66 -3.55 13.25
C ALA A 120 11.92 -4.05 11.99
N LEU A 121 12.64 -4.14 10.86
CA LEU A 121 12.14 -4.79 9.66
C LEU A 121 11.98 -6.29 9.92
N GLN A 122 10.72 -6.75 10.05
CA GLN A 122 10.43 -8.13 10.44
C GLN A 122 9.10 -8.62 9.86
N GLY A 123 8.79 -9.91 10.06
CA GLY A 123 7.53 -10.50 9.65
C GLY A 123 6.39 -10.10 10.58
N ASN A 124 5.57 -9.12 10.18
CA ASN A 124 4.42 -8.65 10.97
C ASN A 124 3.06 -9.18 10.48
N GLY A 125 3.04 -10.41 9.92
CA GLY A 125 1.81 -11.12 9.52
C GLY A 125 1.39 -10.98 8.05
N GLY A 126 2.16 -10.29 7.22
CA GLY A 126 1.91 -10.13 5.77
C GLY A 126 2.82 -11.01 4.88
N PRO A 127 2.70 -10.89 3.54
CA PRO A 127 3.54 -11.64 2.59
C PRO A 127 4.98 -11.10 2.49
N THR A 128 5.25 -9.90 3.01
CA THR A 128 6.57 -9.27 3.06
C THR A 128 6.85 -8.74 4.47
N GLN A 129 8.13 -8.54 4.79
CA GLN A 129 8.52 -7.84 6.01
C GLN A 129 8.07 -6.37 5.98
N THR A 130 7.77 -5.82 7.15
CA THR A 130 7.36 -4.42 7.34
C THR A 130 8.01 -3.87 8.62
N MET A 131 7.93 -2.55 8.82
CA MET A 131 8.30 -1.89 10.08
C MET A 131 7.03 -1.34 10.74
N ALA A 132 6.68 -1.85 11.92
CA ALA A 132 5.47 -1.47 12.63
C ALA A 132 5.72 -0.22 13.51
N PRO A 133 4.87 0.81 13.46
CA PRO A 133 4.89 1.89 14.44
C PRO A 133 4.66 1.34 15.87
N GLY A 134 5.50 1.78 16.80
CA GLY A 134 5.38 1.48 18.22
C GLY A 134 4.35 2.36 18.93
N SER A 135 4.10 2.04 20.21
CA SER A 135 3.26 2.88 21.07
C SER A 135 3.85 4.29 21.18
N GLY A 136 2.98 5.32 21.06
CA GLY A 136 3.40 6.72 21.10
C GLY A 136 3.96 7.26 19.78
N SER A 137 3.98 6.45 18.72
CA SER A 137 4.39 6.91 17.39
C SER A 137 3.54 8.09 16.91
N ALA A 138 4.19 9.12 16.38
CA ALA A 138 3.54 10.22 15.68
C ALA A 138 2.94 9.81 14.33
N ALA A 139 3.16 8.56 13.88
CA ALA A 139 2.57 8.05 12.65
C ALA A 139 1.13 7.54 12.84
N ILE A 140 0.73 7.23 14.07
CA ILE A 140 -0.55 6.61 14.36
C ILE A 140 -1.67 7.65 14.23
N ASP A 141 -2.78 7.25 13.58
CA ASP A 141 -4.01 8.04 13.44
C ASP A 141 -3.78 9.48 12.97
N GLN A 142 -3.02 9.64 11.89
CA GLN A 142 -2.72 10.97 11.32
C GLN A 142 -3.57 11.31 10.10
N ILE A 143 -4.08 10.30 9.40
CA ILE A 143 -4.64 10.48 8.05
C ILE A 143 -6.14 10.29 8.06
N PRO A 144 -6.95 11.33 7.78
CA PRO A 144 -8.40 11.17 7.71
C PRO A 144 -8.82 10.09 6.71
N ALA A 145 -9.74 9.21 7.11
CA ALA A 145 -10.19 8.06 6.31
C ALA A 145 -11.09 8.49 5.15
N ASN A 146 -10.46 9.02 4.10
CA ASN A 146 -11.06 9.10 2.78
C ASN A 146 -10.36 8.10 1.83
N PRO A 147 -11.05 7.59 0.78
CA PRO A 147 -10.48 6.57 -0.11
C PRO A 147 -9.24 7.00 -0.89
N ALA A 148 -8.98 8.31 -1.00
CA ALA A 148 -7.79 8.84 -1.67
C ALA A 148 -6.57 8.83 -0.73
N SER A 149 -6.79 8.95 0.58
CA SER A 149 -5.73 9.04 1.60
C SER A 149 -5.47 7.72 2.33
N CYS A 150 -6.48 6.86 2.49
CA CYS A 150 -6.36 5.56 3.15
C CYS A 150 -6.73 4.43 2.18
N PRO A 151 -5.75 3.74 1.58
CA PRO A 151 -6.00 2.53 0.80
C PRO A 151 -6.75 1.48 1.61
N ALA A 152 -7.51 0.60 0.94
CA ALA A 152 -8.36 -0.40 1.61
C ALA A 152 -7.59 -1.39 2.51
N THR A 153 -6.31 -1.61 2.22
CA THR A 153 -5.43 -2.45 3.01
C THR A 153 -4.06 -1.81 3.13
N ASP A 154 -3.30 -2.19 4.14
CA ASP A 154 -1.88 -1.88 4.27
C ASP A 154 -1.00 -2.85 3.45
N GLN A 155 0.33 -2.80 3.61
CA GLN A 155 1.26 -3.70 2.91
C GLN A 155 1.05 -5.18 3.26
N ARG A 156 0.54 -5.49 4.45
CA ARG A 156 0.27 -6.86 4.89
C ARG A 156 -1.00 -7.43 4.27
N GLY A 157 -1.82 -6.58 3.65
CA GLY A 157 -3.16 -6.92 3.19
C GLY A 157 -4.20 -6.86 4.31
N PHE A 158 -3.87 -6.23 5.44
CA PHE A 158 -4.77 -6.08 6.58
C PHE A 158 -5.61 -4.83 6.36
N ILE A 159 -6.82 -4.80 6.93
CA ILE A 159 -7.77 -3.72 6.66
C ILE A 159 -7.23 -2.38 7.15
N ARG A 160 -7.42 -1.34 6.32
CA ARG A 160 -7.11 0.04 6.63
C ARG A 160 -8.34 0.94 6.34
N PRO A 161 -8.71 1.88 7.23
CA PRO A 161 -8.29 1.91 8.63
C PRO A 161 -8.81 0.72 9.41
N ASP A 162 -8.19 0.41 10.55
CA ASP A 162 -8.38 -0.79 11.39
C ASP A 162 -9.78 -0.94 12.03
N GLY A 163 -10.67 0.00 11.77
CA GLY A 163 -12.01 0.08 12.36
C GLY A 163 -12.45 1.52 12.55
N GLU A 164 -11.48 2.43 12.52
CA GLU A 164 -11.65 3.86 12.78
C GLU A 164 -11.87 4.70 11.51
N SER A 165 -12.02 6.00 11.70
CA SER A 165 -12.13 7.01 10.64
C SER A 165 -10.81 7.73 10.35
N ILE A 166 -9.69 7.22 10.87
CA ILE A 166 -8.35 7.77 10.69
C ILE A 166 -7.41 6.58 10.48
N CYS A 167 -6.44 6.71 9.57
CA CYS A 167 -5.42 5.70 9.34
C CYS A 167 -4.02 6.22 9.67
N ASP A 168 -3.08 5.31 9.82
CA ASP A 168 -1.68 5.64 10.08
C ASP A 168 -1.02 6.27 8.84
N ALA A 169 0.05 7.01 9.05
CA ALA A 169 1.04 7.25 8.01
C ALA A 169 1.85 5.97 7.75
N GLY A 170 2.31 5.81 6.52
CA GLY A 170 3.24 4.75 6.13
C GLY A 170 2.60 3.44 5.66
N ALA A 171 3.42 2.41 5.51
CA ALA A 171 3.05 1.14 4.87
C ALA A 171 2.29 0.16 5.78
N PHE A 172 2.21 0.46 7.07
CA PHE A 172 1.63 -0.36 8.12
C PHE A 172 0.48 0.38 8.78
N GLU A 173 -0.54 -0.37 9.21
CA GLU A 173 -1.66 0.14 10.00
C GLU A 173 -1.68 -0.51 11.39
N THR A 174 -1.51 0.27 12.44
CA THR A 174 -1.55 -0.17 13.83
C THR A 174 -2.97 -0.63 14.17
N GLY A 175 -3.10 -1.64 15.04
CA GLY A 175 -4.40 -2.22 15.37
C GLY A 175 -5.05 -3.07 14.25
N ALA A 176 -4.59 -2.96 13.00
CA ALA A 176 -5.16 -3.68 11.88
C ALA A 176 -5.06 -5.19 12.05
N ARG A 177 -6.21 -5.84 11.89
CA ARG A 177 -6.35 -7.28 12.04
C ARG A 177 -6.20 -7.98 10.69
N PRO A 178 -5.59 -9.18 10.66
CA PRO A 178 -5.64 -10.01 9.46
C PRO A 178 -7.10 -10.24 9.08
N PHE A 179 -7.38 -10.16 7.78
CA PHE A 179 -8.68 -10.54 7.27
C PHE A 179 -8.83 -12.06 7.35
N ILE A 180 -9.20 -12.56 8.53
CA ILE A 180 -9.47 -13.98 8.72
C ILE A 180 -10.87 -14.25 8.19
N LEU A 181 -10.94 -14.73 6.95
CA LEU A 181 -12.16 -15.35 6.44
C LEU A 181 -12.29 -16.76 7.04
N CYS A 182 -12.61 -16.85 8.34
CA CYS A 182 -12.97 -18.12 8.95
C CYS A 182 -14.48 -18.24 9.01
N ILE A 183 -15.05 -18.91 8.01
CA ILE A 183 -16.50 -19.21 7.93
C ILE A 183 -16.97 -20.07 9.12
N ARG A 184 -16.06 -20.74 9.84
CA ARG A 184 -16.36 -21.60 10.99
C ARG A 184 -16.01 -21.02 12.37
N CYS A 185 -15.28 -19.90 12.48
CA CYS A 185 -14.84 -19.37 13.79
C CYS A 185 -15.71 -18.23 14.34
N VAL A 186 -16.65 -17.69 13.57
CA VAL A 186 -17.47 -16.57 14.07
C VAL A 186 -18.86 -17.11 14.45
N ALA A 187 -19.03 -17.46 15.73
CA ALA A 187 -20.36 -17.68 16.28
C ALA A 187 -21.14 -16.34 16.22
N GLY A 188 -22.34 -16.34 15.62
CA GLY A 188 -23.21 -15.15 15.59
C GLY A 188 -23.21 -14.30 14.31
N LEU A 189 -22.79 -14.85 13.16
CA LEU A 189 -22.85 -14.13 11.87
C LEU A 189 -24.28 -13.61 11.59
N THR A 190 -24.39 -12.30 11.32
CA THR A 190 -25.66 -11.68 10.93
C THR A 190 -25.82 -11.71 9.41
N LEU A 191 -27.04 -11.98 8.92
CA LEU A 191 -27.39 -11.91 7.49
C LEU A 191 -27.41 -10.44 7.02
N ALA A 192 -26.24 -9.88 6.75
CA ALA A 192 -26.09 -8.56 6.15
C ALA A 192 -24.76 -8.51 5.38
N PRO A 193 -24.73 -8.31 4.05
CA PRO A 193 -25.87 -8.09 3.16
C PRO A 193 -26.58 -9.41 2.84
N HIS A 194 -27.91 -9.35 2.68
CA HIS A 194 -28.68 -10.53 2.25
C HIS A 194 -28.80 -10.66 0.72
N PHE A 195 -28.37 -9.65 -0.03
CA PHE A 195 -28.35 -9.64 -1.49
C PHE A 195 -27.05 -9.04 -2.02
N PHE A 196 -26.51 -9.65 -3.07
CA PHE A 196 -25.37 -9.20 -3.85
C PHE A 196 -25.62 -9.36 -5.36
N GLY A 197 -25.60 -8.21 -6.04
CA GLY A 197 -25.60 -8.08 -7.49
C GLY A 197 -24.30 -7.45 -7.99
N LEU A 198 -23.85 -7.91 -9.16
CA LEU A 198 -22.70 -7.35 -9.86
C LEU A 198 -23.07 -7.15 -11.33
N THR A 199 -23.09 -5.90 -11.77
CA THR A 199 -23.36 -5.50 -13.15
C THR A 199 -22.10 -4.91 -13.77
N LEU A 200 -21.64 -5.45 -14.89
CA LEU A 200 -20.39 -5.02 -15.52
C LEU A 200 -20.66 -4.05 -16.68
N HIS A 201 -19.78 -3.05 -16.83
CA HIS A 201 -19.93 -1.99 -17.84
C HIS A 201 -19.15 -2.26 -19.13
N GLY A 202 -19.13 -3.52 -19.58
CA GLY A 202 -18.56 -3.97 -20.86
C GLY A 202 -17.03 -4.12 -20.89
N THR A 203 -16.27 -3.15 -20.37
CA THR A 203 -14.80 -3.18 -20.32
C THR A 203 -14.26 -3.03 -18.89
N LYS A 204 -13.05 -3.55 -18.66
CA LYS A 204 -12.38 -3.46 -17.35
C LYS A 204 -12.15 -2.02 -16.87
N THR A 205 -12.05 -1.06 -17.80
CA THR A 205 -11.85 0.36 -17.50
C THR A 205 -13.13 1.10 -17.11
N ARG A 206 -14.31 0.64 -17.57
CA ARG A 206 -15.61 1.22 -17.19
C ARG A 206 -16.11 0.70 -15.83
N GLY A 207 -15.53 -0.39 -15.34
CA GLY A 207 -15.78 -0.93 -14.01
C GLY A 207 -17.07 -1.76 -13.91
N ALA A 208 -17.65 -1.78 -12.72
CA ALA A 208 -18.83 -2.53 -12.35
C ALA A 208 -19.71 -1.73 -11.37
N THR A 209 -21.02 -1.91 -11.46
CA THR A 209 -21.94 -1.52 -10.40
C THR A 209 -22.17 -2.71 -9.47
N VAL A 210 -21.89 -2.49 -8.20
CA VAL A 210 -22.18 -3.41 -7.11
C VAL A 210 -23.52 -3.01 -6.50
N ILE A 211 -24.43 -3.98 -6.37
CA ILE A 211 -25.75 -3.78 -5.78
C ILE A 211 -25.81 -4.63 -4.52
N SER A 212 -26.26 -4.04 -3.42
CA SER A 212 -26.42 -4.72 -2.14
C SER A 212 -27.73 -4.32 -1.47
N VAL A 213 -28.22 -5.17 -0.57
CA VAL A 213 -29.34 -4.82 0.31
C VAL A 213 -28.98 -5.22 1.74
N LEU A 214 -29.11 -4.27 2.67
CA LEU A 214 -28.64 -4.36 4.04
C LEU A 214 -29.80 -4.16 5.03
N HIS A 215 -29.82 -4.93 6.12
CA HIS A 215 -30.80 -4.73 7.20
C HIS A 215 -30.37 -3.63 8.19
N LYS A 216 -29.07 -3.38 8.32
CA LYS A 216 -28.48 -2.36 9.20
C LYS A 216 -27.29 -1.70 8.48
N PRO A 217 -26.90 -0.48 8.87
CA PRO A 217 -25.72 0.17 8.30
C PRO A 217 -24.46 -0.67 8.55
N ARG A 218 -23.66 -0.90 7.51
CA ARG A 218 -22.41 -1.68 7.58
C ARG A 218 -21.39 -1.21 6.56
N VAL A 219 -20.11 -1.51 6.82
CA VAL A 219 -19.06 -1.40 5.80
C VAL A 219 -19.16 -2.61 4.87
N LEU A 220 -19.12 -2.39 3.56
CA LEU A 220 -19.13 -3.48 2.59
C LEU A 220 -17.75 -3.72 2.00
N VAL A 221 -17.43 -5.00 1.80
CA VAL A 221 -16.22 -5.42 1.10
C VAL A 221 -16.49 -6.49 0.05
N LEU A 222 -15.72 -6.45 -1.02
CA LEU A 222 -15.60 -7.55 -1.98
C LEU A 222 -14.31 -8.31 -1.72
N LEU A 223 -14.43 -9.61 -1.52
CA LEU A 223 -13.34 -10.55 -1.60
C LEU A 223 -13.13 -10.98 -3.04
N VAL A 224 -11.94 -10.69 -3.58
CA VAL A 224 -11.57 -11.03 -4.95
C VAL A 224 -10.54 -12.15 -4.91
N ARG A 225 -10.88 -13.29 -5.52
CA ARG A 225 -10.00 -14.45 -5.66
C ARG A 225 -9.84 -14.79 -7.13
N ARG A 226 -8.62 -15.09 -7.57
CA ARG A 226 -8.36 -15.59 -8.92
C ARG A 226 -8.67 -17.08 -8.95
N ILE A 227 -9.40 -17.51 -9.97
CA ILE A 227 -9.64 -18.91 -10.27
C ILE A 227 -8.47 -19.37 -11.14
N VAL A 228 -7.61 -20.23 -10.60
CA VAL A 228 -6.46 -20.81 -11.31
C VAL A 228 -6.80 -22.23 -11.80
N ARG A 229 -5.82 -22.92 -12.39
CA ARG A 229 -6.01 -24.32 -12.86
C ARG A 229 -6.57 -25.20 -11.73
N HIS A 230 -7.39 -26.18 -12.12
CA HIS A 230 -8.11 -27.08 -11.21
C HIS A 230 -9.08 -26.37 -10.25
N HIS A 231 -9.62 -25.20 -10.62
CA HIS A 231 -10.58 -24.43 -9.81
C HIS A 231 -10.07 -23.99 -8.44
N ARG A 232 -8.75 -24.05 -8.20
CA ARG A 232 -8.16 -23.53 -6.97
C ARG A 232 -8.33 -22.00 -6.94
N LEU A 233 -8.61 -21.46 -5.77
CA LEU A 233 -8.79 -20.04 -5.55
C LEU A 233 -7.53 -19.46 -4.90
N THR A 234 -6.97 -18.43 -5.52
CA THR A 234 -5.85 -17.65 -4.97
C THR A 234 -6.36 -16.27 -4.59
N LEU A 235 -6.08 -15.80 -3.37
CA LEU A 235 -6.44 -14.46 -2.95
C LEU A 235 -5.78 -13.42 -3.87
N VAL A 236 -6.58 -12.48 -4.40
CA VAL A 236 -6.07 -11.29 -5.10
C VAL A 236 -6.07 -10.10 -4.14
N GLY A 237 -7.13 -9.97 -3.35
CA GLY A 237 -7.24 -8.95 -2.31
C GLY A 237 -8.69 -8.56 -2.03
N LEU A 238 -8.84 -7.49 -1.25
CA LEU A 238 -10.14 -6.95 -0.86
C LEU A 238 -10.39 -5.61 -1.55
N VAL A 239 -11.67 -5.30 -1.73
CA VAL A 239 -12.13 -4.00 -2.21
C VAL A 239 -13.11 -3.47 -1.18
N ARG A 240 -12.75 -2.40 -0.46
CA ARG A 240 -13.64 -1.69 0.45
C ARG A 240 -14.55 -0.78 -0.35
N LEU A 241 -15.85 -0.97 -0.22
CA LEU A 241 -16.88 -0.15 -0.88
C LEU A 241 -17.36 1.01 0.01
N GLY A 242 -16.91 1.05 1.26
CA GLY A 242 -17.25 2.09 2.23
C GLY A 242 -18.42 1.69 3.13
N GLN A 243 -18.85 2.65 3.95
CA GLN A 243 -20.00 2.53 4.84
C GLN A 243 -21.29 2.74 4.05
N HIS A 244 -22.26 1.84 4.22
CA HIS A 244 -23.57 1.92 3.58
C HIS A 244 -24.68 1.90 4.61
N ARG A 245 -25.78 2.62 4.34
CA ARG A 245 -26.99 2.62 5.17
C ARG A 245 -27.78 1.33 5.00
N ALA A 246 -28.73 1.08 5.90
CA ALA A 246 -29.74 0.05 5.70
C ALA A 246 -30.56 0.32 4.42
N GLY A 247 -31.09 -0.74 3.81
CA GLY A 247 -31.83 -0.69 2.55
C GLY A 247 -30.97 -1.07 1.35
N ARG A 248 -31.49 -0.74 0.15
CA ARG A 248 -30.79 -0.98 -1.12
C ARG A 248 -29.66 0.04 -1.29
N SER A 249 -28.49 -0.46 -1.64
CA SER A 249 -27.29 0.34 -1.84
C SER A 249 -26.59 -0.02 -3.16
N THR A 250 -26.00 0.98 -3.80
CA THR A 250 -25.19 0.84 -5.01
C THR A 250 -23.80 1.45 -4.78
N ALA A 251 -22.77 0.77 -5.29
CA ALA A 251 -21.40 1.27 -5.29
C ALA A 251 -20.77 1.02 -6.65
N HIS A 252 -19.98 1.97 -7.16
CA HIS A 252 -19.16 1.74 -8.35
C HIS A 252 -17.83 1.12 -7.94
N TRP A 253 -17.43 0.05 -8.62
CA TRP A 253 -16.12 -0.56 -8.49
C TRP A 253 -15.38 -0.48 -9.83
N ASN A 254 -14.24 0.20 -9.84
CA ASN A 254 -13.38 0.38 -11.01
C ASN A 254 -12.58 -0.89 -11.43
N LEU A 255 -12.91 -2.07 -10.89
CA LEU A 255 -12.20 -3.33 -11.13
C LEU A 255 -10.71 -3.29 -10.76
N ARG A 256 -10.33 -2.44 -9.80
CA ARG A 256 -9.01 -2.44 -9.19
C ARG A 256 -9.03 -3.15 -7.83
N VAL A 257 -7.92 -3.81 -7.52
CA VAL A 257 -7.63 -4.40 -6.21
C VAL A 257 -6.21 -3.96 -5.84
N GLY A 258 -6.04 -3.35 -4.66
CA GLY A 258 -4.75 -2.75 -4.27
C GLY A 258 -4.21 -1.74 -5.30
N GLY A 259 -5.10 -0.91 -5.87
CA GLY A 259 -4.75 0.10 -6.89
C GLY A 259 -4.48 -0.46 -8.30
N ARG A 260 -4.35 -1.78 -8.47
CA ARG A 260 -4.06 -2.42 -9.77
C ARG A 260 -5.32 -2.96 -10.42
N LEU A 261 -5.47 -2.70 -11.72
CA LEU A 261 -6.56 -3.23 -12.52
C LEU A 261 -6.44 -4.75 -12.63
N LEU A 262 -7.57 -5.47 -12.59
CA LEU A 262 -7.56 -6.92 -12.77
C LEU A 262 -6.93 -7.32 -14.12
N ALA A 263 -5.99 -8.26 -14.05
CA ALA A 263 -5.36 -8.87 -15.21
C ALA A 263 -6.36 -9.78 -15.95
N PRO A 264 -6.05 -10.21 -17.20
CA PRO A 264 -6.83 -11.24 -17.86
C PRO A 264 -6.91 -12.54 -17.03
N GLY A 265 -8.11 -13.11 -16.93
CA GLY A 265 -8.36 -14.31 -16.15
C GLY A 265 -9.80 -14.42 -15.62
N SER A 266 -10.04 -15.46 -14.84
CA SER A 266 -11.30 -15.69 -14.14
C SER A 266 -11.15 -15.40 -12.65
N TYR A 267 -12.18 -14.79 -12.07
CA TYR A 267 -12.19 -14.32 -10.70
C TYR A 267 -13.49 -14.69 -10.01
N GLN A 268 -13.39 -15.07 -8.75
CA GLN A 268 -14.51 -15.24 -7.86
C GLN A 268 -14.63 -14.00 -6.98
N ILE A 269 -15.80 -13.37 -7.01
CA ILE A 269 -16.13 -12.17 -6.24
C ILE A 269 -17.17 -12.57 -5.19
N VAL A 270 -16.88 -12.31 -3.93
CA VAL A 270 -17.82 -12.58 -2.83
C VAL A 270 -17.98 -11.33 -2.00
N MET A 271 -19.21 -10.98 -1.65
CA MET A 271 -19.50 -9.82 -0.82
C MET A 271 -19.68 -10.22 0.64
N TYR A 272 -19.08 -9.43 1.53
CA TYR A 272 -19.25 -9.51 2.97
C TYR A 272 -19.56 -8.13 3.56
N ALA A 273 -20.14 -8.11 4.75
CA ALA A 273 -20.16 -6.92 5.60
C ALA A 273 -19.10 -7.03 6.70
N LEU A 274 -18.55 -5.87 7.05
CA LEU A 274 -17.65 -5.71 8.19
C LEU A 274 -18.31 -4.95 9.34
N ASP A 275 -17.80 -5.24 10.53
CA ASP A 275 -18.04 -4.48 11.76
C ASP A 275 -16.71 -4.32 12.51
N ASN A 276 -16.28 -3.08 12.75
CA ASN A 276 -14.97 -2.76 13.34
C ASN A 276 -13.84 -3.59 12.73
N GLY A 277 -13.79 -3.65 11.39
CA GLY A 277 -12.78 -4.41 10.62
C GLY A 277 -12.99 -5.92 10.54
N ASN A 278 -13.92 -6.52 11.30
CA ASN A 278 -14.15 -7.96 11.31
C ASN A 278 -15.26 -8.39 10.34
N VAL A 279 -15.09 -9.54 9.68
CA VAL A 279 -16.17 -10.14 8.87
C VAL A 279 -17.26 -10.67 9.78
N LEU A 280 -18.42 -10.02 9.78
CA LEU A 280 -19.58 -10.43 10.60
C LEU A 280 -20.70 -11.08 9.80
N SER A 281 -20.50 -11.28 8.49
CA SER A 281 -21.54 -11.83 7.63
C SER A 281 -21.15 -13.15 6.99
N LEU A 282 -22.17 -13.99 6.75
CA LEU A 282 -22.10 -14.99 5.70
C LEU A 282 -21.96 -14.29 4.33
N PRO A 283 -21.47 -15.00 3.30
CA PRO A 283 -21.53 -14.52 1.92
C PRO A 283 -22.94 -14.06 1.56
N ALA A 284 -23.05 -12.85 1.02
CA ALA A 284 -24.34 -12.33 0.58
C ALA A 284 -24.94 -13.21 -0.52
N ARG A 285 -26.26 -13.46 -0.47
CA ARG A 285 -26.93 -14.28 -1.47
C ARG A 285 -26.94 -13.58 -2.84
N PRO A 286 -26.86 -14.33 -3.95
CA PRO A 286 -26.85 -15.79 -4.03
C PRO A 286 -25.47 -16.44 -3.85
N GLY A 287 -24.48 -15.70 -3.34
CA GLY A 287 -23.12 -16.17 -3.10
C GLY A 287 -22.14 -15.59 -4.09
N ALA A 288 -21.10 -16.37 -4.40
CA ALA A 288 -20.03 -15.92 -5.26
C ALA A 288 -20.50 -15.58 -6.69
N ARG A 289 -19.92 -14.53 -7.28
CA ARG A 289 -20.06 -14.18 -8.69
C ARG A 289 -18.76 -14.49 -9.43
N THR A 290 -18.86 -15.10 -10.60
CA THR A 290 -17.71 -15.33 -11.45
C THR A 290 -17.57 -14.19 -12.44
N LEU A 291 -16.46 -13.45 -12.34
CA LEU A 291 -16.05 -12.39 -13.26
C LEU A 291 -14.96 -12.93 -14.18
N VAL A 292 -15.09 -12.73 -15.49
CA VAL A 292 -14.05 -13.05 -16.48
C VAL A 292 -13.56 -11.75 -17.11
N VAL A 293 -12.25 -11.55 -17.09
CA VAL A 293 -11.54 -10.45 -17.77
C VAL A 293 -10.81 -11.06 -18.97
N PHE A 294 -11.17 -10.62 -20.18
CA PHE A 294 -10.56 -11.09 -21.42
C PHE A 294 -9.26 -10.32 -21.73
N ALA A 295 -8.40 -10.91 -22.58
CA ALA A 295 -7.15 -10.28 -23.00
C ALA A 295 -7.37 -8.91 -23.67
N ASN A 296 -8.46 -8.77 -24.44
CA ASN A 296 -8.88 -7.51 -25.06
C ASN A 296 -9.55 -6.52 -24.09
N GLY A 297 -9.55 -6.79 -22.78
CA GLY A 297 -10.11 -5.91 -21.77
C GLY A 297 -11.63 -5.94 -21.62
N LYS A 298 -12.37 -6.74 -22.41
CA LYS A 298 -13.80 -6.98 -22.17
C LYS A 298 -14.00 -7.72 -20.85
N VAL A 299 -15.16 -7.52 -20.22
CA VAL A 299 -15.52 -8.20 -18.97
C VAL A 299 -16.90 -8.82 -19.06
N ARG A 300 -17.08 -10.01 -18.46
CA ARG A 300 -18.38 -10.70 -18.39
C ARG A 300 -18.57 -11.40 -17.05
N THR A 301 -19.81 -11.46 -16.57
CA THR A 301 -20.19 -12.36 -15.48
C THR A 301 -20.54 -13.72 -16.08
N ARG A 302 -20.02 -14.81 -15.50
CA ARG A 302 -20.61 -16.13 -15.69
C ARG A 302 -21.64 -16.34 -14.59
N ARG A 303 -22.85 -16.77 -14.99
CA ARG A 303 -23.86 -17.26 -14.05
C ARG A 303 -23.34 -18.54 -13.40
#